data_AF-A0A3D0SVK3-F1
#
_entry.id   AF-A0A3D0SVK3-F1
#
_cell.length_a   1.000
_cell.length_b   1.000
_cell.length_c   1.000
_cell.angle_alpha   90.00
_cell.angle_beta   90.00
_cell.angle_gamma   90.00
#
_symmetry.space_group_name_H-M   'P 1'
#
loop_
_entity.id
_entity.type
_entity.pdbx_description
1 polymer ?
#
loop_
_entity_poly.entity_id
_entity_poly.type
_entity_poly.pdbx_seq_one_letter_code
_entity_poly.pdbx_strand_id
1 'polypeptide(L)'
;MQDYIQRGRMQVATILDKFINEQALPGSGVEETGFWQGFEAILDEFVGQNKALLNTRDELQAKIDDYHKAGNSPTGAQYKMFLQEIGYLQPEPEDFSIETDNVDAEMATMAGPQLVVPINNARYALNAANARWGSLYDALYGTDVISTDGGAEISKTFNPVRGEKVIQTAREWLNTMLPLSTGSHQQAVGYAIDGNNIAVKLADGDVATLADSAQWQGYQGSADAPTALLFVHNGLHFEIQIDNSHPIGKTDPAGVKDILVEAALTTIMDCEDSVAAVDAEDKTLVYSNWLGLMKGTLSIEMQKGDKTFERKMNPDREYTSPTGASLTLSGRSLMFVRNVGHLMTNDAILFDGEEVPEGIMDGVITSLIAKHDLLGNSIFKNTRTGSIYIVKP
;
A
#
# COMPACT_ATOMS: atom_id res chain seq x y z
N MET A 1 7.75 6.27 -33.52
CA MET A 1 9.05 5.87 -34.10
C MET A 1 10.01 5.87 -32.94
N GLN A 2 10.50 4.70 -32.54
CA GLN A 2 11.29 4.51 -31.32
C GLN A 2 12.76 4.64 -31.67
N ASP A 3 13.42 5.67 -31.14
CA ASP A 3 14.85 5.89 -31.31
C ASP A 3 15.61 5.21 -30.18
N TYR A 4 16.76 4.60 -30.48
CA TYR A 4 17.57 3.88 -29.50
C TYR A 4 18.93 4.53 -29.25
N ILE A 5 19.41 4.42 -28.01
CA ILE A 5 20.77 4.76 -27.58
C ILE A 5 21.55 3.47 -27.36
N GLN A 6 22.74 3.37 -27.96
CA GLN A 6 23.60 2.19 -27.79
C GLN A 6 24.28 2.23 -26.42
N ARG A 7 24.13 1.14 -25.64
CA ARG A 7 24.76 0.92 -24.32
C ARG A 7 25.40 -0.47 -24.31
N GLY A 8 26.66 -0.60 -24.74
CA GLY A 8 27.31 -1.91 -24.88
C GLY A 8 26.61 -2.76 -25.94
N ARG A 9 26.20 -3.99 -25.61
CA ARG A 9 25.33 -4.84 -26.47
C ARG A 9 23.86 -4.47 -26.44
N MET A 10 23.45 -3.56 -25.54
CA MET A 10 22.06 -3.12 -25.45
C MET A 10 21.77 -1.94 -26.38
N GLN A 11 20.51 -1.86 -26.82
CA GLN A 11 19.90 -0.71 -27.45
C GLN A 11 18.73 -0.28 -26.58
N VAL A 12 18.83 0.88 -25.93
CA VAL A 12 17.83 1.37 -24.97
C VAL A 12 17.00 2.45 -25.62
N ALA A 13 15.67 2.36 -25.56
CA ALA A 13 14.79 3.39 -26.07
C ALA A 13 15.14 4.75 -25.45
N THR A 14 15.24 5.78 -26.28
CA THR A 14 15.78 7.10 -25.90
C THR A 14 15.02 7.73 -24.73
N ILE A 15 13.70 7.53 -24.66
CA ILE A 15 12.87 8.03 -23.55
C ILE A 15 13.25 7.37 -22.22
N LEU A 16 13.48 6.05 -22.23
CA LEU A 16 13.86 5.29 -21.05
C LEU A 16 15.31 5.59 -20.63
N ASP A 17 16.24 5.66 -21.59
CA ASP A 17 17.64 6.03 -21.32
C ASP A 17 17.72 7.42 -20.66
N LYS A 18 17.03 8.42 -21.22
CA LYS A 18 16.98 9.77 -20.64
C LYS A 18 16.36 9.77 -19.25
N PHE A 19 15.24 9.08 -19.05
CA PHE A 19 14.62 8.98 -17.72
C PHE A 19 15.60 8.39 -16.70
N ILE A 20 16.26 7.29 -17.04
CA ILE A 20 17.20 6.63 -16.12
C ILE A 20 18.39 7.56 -15.81
N ASN A 21 19.04 8.14 -16.81
CA ASN A 21 20.26 8.94 -16.61
C ASN A 21 19.99 10.32 -16.01
N GLU A 22 18.88 10.96 -16.37
CA GLU A 22 18.58 12.33 -15.96
C GLU A 22 17.71 12.40 -14.70
N GLN A 23 16.99 11.34 -14.34
CA GLN A 23 16.02 11.36 -13.22
C GLN A 23 16.24 10.29 -12.16
N ALA A 24 16.47 9.02 -12.55
CA ALA A 24 16.59 7.91 -11.60
C ALA A 24 18.01 7.72 -11.04
N LEU A 25 19.06 7.82 -11.85
CA LEU A 25 20.44 7.70 -11.38
C LEU A 25 20.87 8.86 -10.46
N PRO A 26 20.53 10.15 -10.73
CA PRO A 26 20.98 11.26 -9.90
C PRO A 26 20.53 11.15 -8.44
N GLY A 27 21.50 11.03 -7.54
CA GLY A 27 21.27 10.85 -6.09
C GLY A 27 21.19 9.39 -5.64
N SER A 28 21.11 8.41 -6.55
CA SER A 28 21.08 6.98 -6.20
C SER A 28 22.41 6.43 -5.67
N GLY A 29 23.51 7.19 -5.80
CA GLY A 29 24.86 6.74 -5.48
C GLY A 29 25.37 5.61 -6.39
N VAL A 30 24.73 5.40 -7.55
CA VAL A 30 25.15 4.46 -8.59
C VAL A 30 25.73 5.25 -9.76
N GLU A 31 26.96 4.91 -10.15
CA GLU A 31 27.62 5.51 -11.32
C GLU A 31 26.96 5.03 -12.62
N GLU A 32 26.73 5.94 -13.56
CA GLU A 32 26.05 5.65 -14.84
C GLU A 32 26.71 4.50 -15.60
N THR A 33 28.03 4.55 -15.78
CA THR A 33 28.75 3.49 -16.51
C THR A 33 28.63 2.14 -15.79
N GLY A 34 28.71 2.13 -14.46
CA GLY A 34 28.58 0.92 -13.66
C GLY A 34 27.16 0.34 -13.73
N PHE A 35 26.13 1.19 -13.72
CA PHE A 35 24.74 0.77 -13.87
C PHE A 35 24.52 0.03 -15.20
N TRP A 36 24.89 0.66 -16.32
CA TRP A 36 24.64 0.08 -17.64
C TRP A 36 25.45 -1.19 -17.90
N GLN A 37 26.72 -1.24 -17.47
CA GLN A 37 27.53 -2.46 -17.55
C GLN A 37 26.96 -3.59 -16.69
N GLY A 38 26.49 -3.27 -15.48
CA GLY A 38 25.84 -4.24 -14.61
C GLY A 38 24.53 -4.78 -15.20
N PHE A 39 23.72 -3.90 -15.81
CA PHE A 39 22.48 -4.31 -16.46
C PHE A 39 22.76 -5.23 -17.66
N GLU A 40 23.75 -4.89 -18.50
CA GLU A 40 24.19 -5.76 -19.60
C GLU A 40 24.62 -7.15 -19.11
N ALA A 41 25.39 -7.21 -18.02
CA ALA A 41 25.86 -8.47 -17.44
C ALA A 41 24.70 -9.34 -16.89
N ILE A 42 23.70 -8.72 -16.25
CA ILE A 42 22.48 -9.41 -15.79
C ILE A 42 21.72 -10.01 -16.97
N LEU A 43 21.60 -9.27 -18.09
CA LEU A 43 20.94 -9.79 -19.29
C LEU A 43 21.72 -10.95 -19.90
N ASP A 44 23.04 -10.83 -20.01
CA ASP A 44 23.91 -11.90 -20.54
C ASP A 44 23.77 -13.20 -19.72
N GLU A 45 23.70 -13.09 -18.40
CA GLU A 45 23.54 -14.24 -17.50
C GLU A 45 22.13 -14.84 -17.57
N PHE A 46 21.07 -14.02 -17.47
CA PHE A 46 19.73 -14.53 -17.17
C PHE A 46 18.76 -14.61 -18.35
N VAL A 47 19.03 -13.97 -19.50
CA VAL A 47 18.13 -14.05 -20.66
C VAL A 47 18.01 -15.48 -21.17
N GLY A 48 19.14 -16.19 -21.30
CA GLY A 48 19.16 -17.59 -21.73
C GLY A 48 18.40 -18.51 -20.78
N GLN A 49 18.60 -18.31 -19.47
CA GLN A 49 17.90 -19.07 -18.43
C GLN A 49 16.38 -18.78 -18.43
N ASN A 50 15.96 -17.53 -18.56
CA ASN A 50 14.54 -17.17 -18.61
C ASN A 50 13.84 -17.85 -19.80
N LYS A 51 14.45 -17.83 -20.99
CA LYS A 51 13.93 -18.53 -22.18
C LYS A 51 13.81 -20.04 -21.94
N ALA A 52 14.81 -20.67 -21.30
CA ALA A 52 14.77 -22.10 -20.97
C ALA A 52 13.63 -22.45 -19.98
N LEU A 53 13.37 -21.58 -19.00
CA LEU A 53 12.24 -21.75 -18.07
C LEU A 53 10.89 -21.68 -18.78
N LEU A 54 10.72 -20.77 -19.75
CA LEU A 54 9.49 -20.69 -20.55
C LEU A 54 9.30 -21.93 -21.42
N ASN A 55 10.35 -22.40 -22.09
CA ASN A 55 10.30 -23.65 -22.86
C ASN A 55 9.90 -24.84 -21.98
N THR A 56 10.36 -24.88 -20.72
CA THR A 56 9.97 -25.92 -19.76
C THR A 56 8.45 -25.90 -19.49
N ARG A 57 7.84 -24.70 -19.41
CA ARG A 57 6.37 -24.57 -19.25
C ARG A 57 5.64 -25.15 -20.45
N ASP A 58 6.08 -24.82 -21.67
CA ASP A 58 5.48 -25.32 -22.91
C ASP A 58 5.61 -26.85 -23.04
N GLU A 59 6.78 -27.40 -22.71
CA GLU A 59 7.02 -28.84 -22.72
C GLU A 59 6.14 -29.59 -21.71
N LEU A 60 6.00 -29.05 -20.49
CA LEU A 60 5.13 -29.64 -19.47
C LEU A 60 3.66 -29.60 -19.90
N GLN A 61 3.20 -28.47 -20.43
CA GLN A 61 1.82 -28.33 -20.90
C GLN A 61 1.54 -29.28 -22.07
N ALA A 62 2.44 -29.41 -23.03
CA ALA A 62 2.29 -30.33 -24.17
C ALA A 62 2.17 -31.79 -23.71
N LYS A 63 2.98 -32.22 -22.74
CA LYS A 63 2.88 -33.57 -22.15
C LYS A 63 1.53 -33.80 -21.49
N ILE A 64 1.02 -32.82 -20.74
CA ILE A 64 -0.29 -32.89 -20.08
C ILE A 64 -1.42 -32.96 -21.11
N ASP A 65 -1.36 -32.14 -22.17
CA ASP A 65 -2.30 -32.16 -23.27
C ASP A 65 -2.35 -33.54 -23.95
N ASP A 66 -1.19 -34.10 -24.27
CA ASP A 66 -1.07 -35.40 -24.93
C ASP A 66 -1.57 -36.55 -24.04
N TYR A 67 -1.28 -36.48 -22.74
CA TYR A 67 -1.79 -37.43 -21.76
C TYR A 67 -3.34 -37.47 -21.77
N HIS A 68 -4.01 -36.32 -21.82
CA HIS A 68 -5.48 -36.26 -21.84
C HIS A 68 -6.07 -36.58 -23.23
N LYS A 69 -5.42 -36.18 -24.33
CA LYS A 69 -5.85 -36.54 -25.71
C LYS A 69 -5.83 -38.06 -25.93
N ALA A 70 -4.95 -38.78 -25.25
CA ALA A 70 -4.92 -40.24 -25.25
C ALA A 70 -6.08 -40.90 -24.47
N GLY A 71 -6.97 -40.13 -23.85
CA GLY A 71 -8.14 -40.62 -23.11
C GLY A 71 -7.86 -41.00 -21.66
N ASN A 72 -6.68 -40.66 -21.11
CA ASN A 72 -6.34 -40.96 -19.74
C ASN A 72 -7.12 -40.08 -18.73
N SER A 73 -7.44 -40.64 -17.57
CA SER A 73 -8.19 -39.96 -16.50
C SER A 73 -7.45 -38.70 -16.01
N PRO A 74 -8.15 -37.56 -15.82
CA PRO A 74 -7.57 -36.32 -15.27
C PRO A 74 -7.39 -36.33 -13.75
N THR A 75 -7.72 -37.44 -13.08
CA THR A 75 -7.67 -37.54 -11.62
C THR A 75 -7.21 -38.93 -11.18
N GLY A 76 -6.81 -39.04 -9.91
CA GLY A 76 -6.43 -40.29 -9.26
C GLY A 76 -4.93 -40.58 -9.28
N ALA A 77 -4.57 -41.77 -8.78
CA ALA A 77 -3.17 -42.15 -8.56
C ALA A 77 -2.33 -42.17 -9.84
N GLN A 78 -2.91 -42.62 -10.96
CA GLN A 78 -2.22 -42.66 -12.26
C GLN A 78 -1.86 -41.26 -12.76
N TYR A 79 -2.78 -40.29 -12.65
CA TYR A 79 -2.48 -38.91 -13.05
C TYR A 79 -1.42 -38.27 -12.15
N LYS A 80 -1.47 -38.53 -10.84
CA LYS A 80 -0.42 -38.08 -9.91
C LYS A 80 0.94 -38.66 -10.27
N MET A 81 1.03 -39.96 -10.56
CA MET A 81 2.28 -40.60 -11.00
C MET A 81 2.80 -39.99 -12.30
N PHE A 82 1.93 -39.77 -13.28
CA PHE A 82 2.29 -39.10 -14.53
C PHE A 82 2.90 -37.70 -14.28
N LEU A 83 2.27 -36.88 -13.44
CA LEU A 83 2.79 -35.54 -13.11
C LEU A 83 4.17 -35.61 -12.42
N GLN A 84 4.42 -36.64 -11.61
CA GLN A 84 5.73 -36.87 -11.00
C GLN A 84 6.77 -37.33 -12.04
N GLU A 85 6.39 -38.25 -12.94
CA GLU A 85 7.25 -38.80 -13.99
C GLU A 85 7.73 -37.73 -14.98
N ILE A 86 6.88 -36.76 -15.33
CA ILE A 86 7.27 -35.65 -16.22
C ILE A 86 8.02 -34.52 -15.50
N GLY A 87 8.18 -34.60 -14.18
CA GLY A 87 8.85 -33.58 -13.36
C GLY A 87 7.98 -32.36 -13.03
N TYR A 88 6.65 -32.44 -13.21
CA TYR A 88 5.73 -31.37 -12.82
C TYR A 88 5.54 -31.33 -11.30
N LEU A 89 5.18 -32.48 -10.71
CA LEU A 89 4.98 -32.61 -9.27
C LEU A 89 6.27 -33.10 -8.62
N GLN A 90 7.01 -32.18 -8.01
CA GLN A 90 8.25 -32.47 -7.30
C GLN A 90 8.00 -33.06 -5.91
N PRO A 91 8.99 -33.76 -5.33
CA PRO A 91 8.94 -34.16 -3.92
C PRO A 91 8.76 -32.94 -3.00
N GLU A 92 8.03 -33.13 -1.91
CA GLU A 92 7.99 -32.15 -0.84
C GLU A 92 9.40 -31.97 -0.24
N PRO A 93 9.89 -30.73 -0.05
CA PRO A 93 11.17 -30.50 0.59
C PRO A 93 11.12 -30.91 2.08
N GLU A 94 12.28 -31.06 2.70
CA GLU A 94 12.35 -31.22 4.16
C GLU A 94 11.84 -29.97 4.88
N ASP A 95 11.31 -30.16 6.09
CA ASP A 95 10.87 -29.05 6.95
C ASP A 95 12.00 -28.05 7.18
N PHE A 96 11.71 -26.77 6.99
CA PHE A 96 12.62 -25.66 7.26
C PHE A 96 11.86 -24.44 7.82
N SER A 97 12.60 -23.45 8.30
CA SER A 97 12.06 -22.14 8.68
C SER A 97 12.67 -21.07 7.80
N ILE A 98 11.87 -20.08 7.38
CA ILE A 98 12.37 -18.94 6.63
C ILE A 98 13.34 -18.12 7.50
N GLU A 99 14.40 -17.59 6.89
CA GLU A 99 15.45 -16.82 7.57
C GLU A 99 15.41 -15.31 7.22
N THR A 100 14.35 -14.87 6.53
CA THR A 100 14.20 -13.48 6.09
C THR A 100 14.22 -12.52 7.28
N ASP A 101 15.15 -11.57 7.26
CA ASP A 101 15.33 -10.52 8.25
C ASP A 101 15.03 -9.13 7.67
N ASN A 102 15.21 -8.09 8.49
CA ASN A 102 15.02 -6.69 8.08
C ASN A 102 13.64 -6.41 7.44
N VAL A 103 12.57 -6.95 8.03
CA VAL A 103 11.20 -6.75 7.56
C VAL A 103 10.47 -5.72 8.42
N ASP A 104 9.86 -4.73 7.79
CA ASP A 104 9.03 -3.71 8.45
C ASP A 104 7.83 -4.34 9.16
N ALA A 105 7.44 -3.76 10.31
CA ALA A 105 6.42 -4.30 11.18
C ALA A 105 5.06 -4.48 10.47
N GLU A 106 4.73 -3.59 9.54
CA GLU A 106 3.54 -3.65 8.69
C GLU A 106 3.39 -4.97 7.92
N MET A 107 4.50 -5.65 7.62
CA MET A 107 4.53 -6.97 6.97
C MET A 107 4.84 -8.10 7.97
N ALA A 108 5.74 -7.86 8.93
CA ALA A 108 6.26 -8.92 9.79
C ALA A 108 5.33 -9.28 10.97
N THR A 109 4.70 -8.28 11.59
CA THR A 109 4.08 -8.44 12.92
C THR A 109 2.68 -7.84 13.04
N MET A 110 2.22 -7.10 12.03
CA MET A 110 0.89 -6.50 12.00
C MET A 110 -0.05 -7.28 11.09
N ALA A 111 -1.34 -7.27 11.43
CA ALA A 111 -2.40 -7.81 10.60
C ALA A 111 -3.37 -6.70 10.20
N GLY A 112 -3.56 -6.49 8.89
CA GLY A 112 -4.48 -5.50 8.39
C GLY A 112 -4.59 -5.50 6.86
N PRO A 113 -5.44 -4.63 6.29
CA PRO A 113 -5.65 -4.55 4.85
C PRO A 113 -4.37 -4.28 4.03
N GLN A 114 -4.30 -4.91 2.85
CA GLN A 114 -3.33 -4.60 1.80
C GLN A 114 -4.08 -4.10 0.56
N LEU A 115 -3.69 -2.95 0.03
CA LEU A 115 -4.28 -2.39 -1.19
C LEU A 115 -3.44 -2.75 -2.40
N VAL A 116 -4.05 -2.86 -3.58
CA VAL A 116 -3.35 -2.98 -4.88
C VAL A 116 -3.84 -1.87 -5.79
N VAL A 117 -2.93 -1.21 -6.50
CA VAL A 117 -3.27 -0.03 -7.30
C VAL A 117 -2.44 0.08 -8.57
N PRO A 118 -3.03 0.44 -9.73
CA PRO A 118 -2.28 0.63 -10.96
C PRO A 118 -1.33 1.82 -10.84
N ILE A 119 -0.04 1.57 -10.99
CA ILE A 119 1.00 2.59 -10.77
C ILE A 119 1.03 3.64 -11.89
N ASN A 120 0.54 3.31 -13.10
CA ASN A 120 0.43 4.28 -14.20
C ASN A 120 -0.61 5.39 -13.93
N ASN A 121 -1.44 5.24 -12.88
CA ASN A 121 -2.38 6.27 -12.44
C ASN A 121 -1.88 6.97 -11.17
N ALA A 122 -1.16 8.09 -11.34
CA ALA A 122 -0.59 8.85 -10.24
C ALA A 122 -1.61 9.27 -9.16
N ARG A 123 -2.88 9.53 -9.55
CA ARG A 123 -3.95 9.85 -8.60
C ARG A 123 -4.27 8.67 -7.70
N TYR A 124 -4.40 7.48 -8.28
CA TYR A 124 -4.70 6.29 -7.50
C TYR A 124 -3.50 5.88 -6.64
N ALA A 125 -2.28 5.92 -7.18
CA ALA A 125 -1.04 5.66 -6.43
C ALA A 125 -0.91 6.60 -5.20
N LEU A 126 -1.15 7.90 -5.35
CA LEU A 126 -1.13 8.84 -4.23
C LEU A 126 -2.23 8.56 -3.20
N ASN A 127 -3.45 8.26 -3.65
CA ASN A 127 -4.53 7.90 -2.74
C ASN A 127 -4.19 6.63 -1.95
N ALA A 128 -3.58 5.66 -2.61
CA ALA A 128 -3.19 4.39 -2.00
C ALA A 128 -2.02 4.54 -1.02
N ALA A 129 -1.02 5.37 -1.34
CA ALA A 129 0.04 5.72 -0.39
C ALA A 129 -0.53 6.41 0.87
N ASN A 130 -1.56 7.25 0.69
CA ASN A 130 -2.24 7.96 1.78
C ASN A 130 -3.34 7.14 2.49
N ALA A 131 -3.66 5.94 2.01
CA ALA A 131 -4.76 5.13 2.52
C ALA A 131 -4.45 4.41 3.84
N ARG A 132 -3.25 4.59 4.40
CA ARG A 132 -2.92 4.12 5.75
C ARG A 132 -3.87 4.66 6.81
N TRP A 133 -4.42 5.85 6.60
CA TRP A 133 -5.40 6.45 7.51
C TRP A 133 -6.67 6.83 6.75
N GLY A 134 -7.79 6.18 7.10
CA GLY A 134 -9.09 6.37 6.44
C GLY A 134 -10.16 6.88 7.41
N SER A 135 -10.99 7.80 6.93
CA SER A 135 -12.18 8.25 7.67
C SER A 135 -13.22 7.13 7.71
N LEU A 136 -13.58 6.69 8.91
CA LEU A 136 -14.66 5.72 9.10
C LEU A 136 -16.02 6.37 8.76
N TYR A 137 -16.21 7.65 9.07
CA TYR A 137 -17.48 8.32 8.79
C TYR A 137 -17.70 8.45 7.28
N ASP A 138 -16.68 8.85 6.51
CA ASP A 138 -16.78 8.92 5.05
C ASP A 138 -17.01 7.53 4.43
N ALA A 139 -16.33 6.50 4.95
CA ALA A 139 -16.52 5.13 4.48
C ALA A 139 -17.95 4.62 4.74
N LEU A 140 -18.48 4.81 5.95
CA LEU A 140 -19.85 4.42 6.30
C LEU A 140 -20.90 5.25 5.53
N TYR A 141 -20.68 6.56 5.40
CA TYR A 141 -21.62 7.45 4.72
C TYR A 141 -21.64 7.20 3.21
N GLY A 142 -20.49 6.99 2.58
CA GLY A 142 -20.35 6.89 1.13
C GLY A 142 -20.67 5.52 0.52
N THR A 143 -20.89 4.49 1.35
CA THR A 143 -21.08 3.10 0.90
C THR A 143 -22.46 2.55 1.29
N ASP A 144 -22.75 1.35 0.83
CA ASP A 144 -23.98 0.61 1.14
C ASP A 144 -23.97 -0.09 2.50
N VAL A 145 -22.87 0.01 3.26
CA VAL A 145 -22.78 -0.49 4.65
C VAL A 145 -23.92 0.07 5.51
N ILE A 146 -24.25 1.35 5.32
CA ILE A 146 -25.44 1.96 5.92
C ILE A 146 -26.56 1.95 4.88
N SER A 147 -27.61 1.16 5.14
CA SER A 147 -28.82 1.12 4.30
C SER A 147 -29.41 2.52 4.06
N THR A 148 -29.88 2.76 2.83
CA THR A 148 -30.55 3.98 2.42
C THR A 148 -32.01 4.07 2.90
N ASP A 149 -32.56 3.01 3.48
CA ASP A 149 -33.96 2.96 3.94
C ASP A 149 -34.26 3.96 5.06
N GLY A 150 -35.53 4.36 5.19
CA GLY A 150 -35.98 5.24 6.26
C GLY A 150 -35.45 6.68 6.14
N GLY A 151 -35.29 7.19 4.91
CA GLY A 151 -34.86 8.56 4.64
C GLY A 151 -33.34 8.77 4.76
N ALA A 152 -32.54 7.71 4.67
CA ALA A 152 -31.08 7.74 4.82
C ALA A 152 -30.35 7.69 3.46
N GLU A 153 -30.96 8.20 2.40
CA GLU A 153 -30.40 8.21 1.05
C GLU A 153 -29.18 9.14 0.96
N ILE A 154 -28.22 8.77 0.11
CA ILE A 154 -27.10 9.63 -0.25
C ILE A 154 -27.60 10.67 -1.26
N SER A 155 -27.37 11.96 -0.95
CA SER A 155 -27.75 13.08 -1.81
C SER A 155 -26.56 14.01 -2.06
N LYS A 156 -26.72 15.01 -2.93
CA LYS A 156 -25.70 16.04 -3.18
C LYS A 156 -25.38 16.87 -1.94
N THR A 157 -26.33 16.98 -1.01
CA THR A 157 -26.17 17.66 0.28
C THR A 157 -26.10 16.64 1.40
N PHE A 158 -25.46 17.03 2.51
CA PHE A 158 -25.45 16.21 3.72
C PHE A 158 -26.88 15.88 4.17
N ASN A 159 -27.16 14.60 4.40
CA ASN A 159 -28.41 14.10 4.92
C ASN A 159 -28.23 13.81 6.42
N PRO A 160 -28.81 14.63 7.32
CA PRO A 160 -28.66 14.45 8.77
C PRO A 160 -29.18 13.10 9.26
N VAL A 161 -30.23 12.54 8.64
CA VAL A 161 -30.77 11.22 9.02
C VAL A 161 -29.75 10.12 8.76
N ARG A 162 -29.05 10.19 7.63
CA ARG A 162 -27.94 9.27 7.33
C ARG A 162 -26.74 9.52 8.24
N GLY A 163 -26.39 10.78 8.49
CA GLY A 163 -25.30 11.16 9.39
C GLY A 163 -25.48 10.60 10.80
N GLU A 164 -26.69 10.65 11.35
CA GLU A 164 -27.00 10.06 12.66
C GLU A 164 -26.76 8.54 12.67
N LYS A 165 -27.20 7.82 11.63
CA LYS A 165 -26.93 6.37 11.50
C LYS A 165 -25.44 6.05 11.43
N VAL A 166 -24.66 6.90 10.75
CA VAL A 166 -23.19 6.77 10.68
C VAL A 166 -22.58 6.94 12.07
N ILE A 167 -22.96 7.99 12.81
CA ILE A 167 -22.46 8.24 14.17
C ILE A 167 -22.84 7.08 15.11
N GLN A 168 -24.10 6.61 15.05
CA GLN A 168 -24.55 5.48 15.85
C GLN A 168 -23.71 4.23 15.58
N THR A 169 -23.54 3.87 14.30
CA THR A 169 -22.76 2.69 13.89
C THR A 169 -21.30 2.80 14.31
N ALA A 170 -20.70 4.00 14.19
CA ALA A 170 -19.34 4.26 14.63
C ALA A 170 -19.18 4.15 16.16
N ARG A 171 -20.17 4.58 16.96
CA ARG A 171 -20.16 4.41 18.42
C ARG A 171 -20.39 2.95 18.85
N GLU A 172 -21.19 2.19 18.11
CA GLU A 172 -21.30 0.74 18.29
C GLU A 172 -19.98 0.02 18.00
N TRP A 173 -19.29 0.45 16.95
CA TRP A 173 -17.93 -0.02 16.64
C TRP A 173 -16.95 0.33 17.78
N LEU A 174 -16.98 1.55 18.32
CA LEU A 174 -16.16 1.94 19.48
C LEU A 174 -16.45 1.07 20.71
N ASN A 175 -17.71 0.73 20.99
CA ASN A 175 -18.02 -0.17 22.11
C ASN A 175 -17.37 -1.55 21.99
N THR A 176 -17.08 -1.98 20.75
CA THR A 176 -16.39 -3.24 20.49
C THR A 176 -14.88 -3.07 20.57
N MET A 177 -14.34 -2.00 19.99
CA MET A 177 -12.88 -1.81 19.85
C MET A 177 -12.22 -1.08 21.02
N LEU A 178 -12.99 -0.32 21.79
CA LEU A 178 -12.55 0.52 22.91
C LEU A 178 -13.56 0.42 24.07
N PRO A 179 -13.84 -0.76 24.62
CA PRO A 179 -14.85 -0.91 25.65
C PRO A 179 -14.56 0.00 26.86
N LEU A 180 -15.60 0.66 27.36
CA LEU A 180 -15.52 1.43 28.61
C LEU A 180 -15.63 0.49 29.82
N SER A 181 -15.08 0.91 30.96
CA SER A 181 -15.22 0.21 32.24
C SER A 181 -16.69 0.01 32.63
N THR A 182 -17.52 1.00 32.28
CA THR A 182 -18.96 1.06 32.51
C THR A 182 -19.61 1.93 31.44
N GLY A 183 -20.85 1.62 31.06
CA GLY A 183 -21.61 2.42 30.10
C GLY A 183 -21.22 2.15 28.64
N SER A 184 -21.52 3.12 27.77
CA SER A 184 -21.39 3.00 26.32
C SER A 184 -20.88 4.29 25.71
N HIS A 185 -20.06 4.20 24.66
CA HIS A 185 -19.68 5.34 23.85
C HIS A 185 -20.90 6.04 23.26
N GLN A 186 -22.06 5.39 23.10
CA GLN A 186 -23.30 6.08 22.70
C GLN A 186 -23.75 7.18 23.68
N GLN A 187 -23.35 7.07 24.95
CA GLN A 187 -23.70 8.02 26.00
C GLN A 187 -22.61 9.07 26.24
N ALA A 188 -21.47 8.98 25.54
CA ALA A 188 -20.36 9.90 25.77
C ALA A 188 -20.73 11.32 25.33
N VAL A 189 -20.60 12.25 26.28
CA VAL A 189 -20.81 13.71 26.12
C VAL A 189 -19.52 14.52 26.28
N GLY A 190 -18.39 13.84 26.49
CA GLY A 190 -17.09 14.47 26.52
C GLY A 190 -15.97 13.48 26.81
N TYR A 191 -14.81 13.75 26.23
CA TYR A 191 -13.57 13.07 26.51
C TYR A 191 -12.61 14.06 27.16
N ALA A 192 -11.94 13.64 28.22
CA ALA A 192 -10.98 14.47 28.94
C ALA A 192 -9.74 13.65 29.29
N ILE A 193 -8.57 14.28 29.20
CA ILE A 193 -7.32 13.69 29.67
C ILE A 193 -7.24 13.96 31.17
N ASP A 194 -7.17 12.90 31.98
CA ASP A 194 -7.06 12.98 33.44
C ASP A 194 -5.74 12.34 33.89
N GLY A 195 -4.75 13.20 34.14
CA GLY A 195 -3.37 12.78 34.33
C GLY A 195 -2.83 12.02 33.11
N ASN A 196 -2.49 10.75 33.30
CA ASN A 196 -2.00 9.88 32.22
C ASN A 196 -3.09 8.97 31.65
N ASN A 197 -4.35 9.15 32.04
CA ASN A 197 -5.48 8.33 31.60
C ASN A 197 -6.47 9.15 30.78
N ILE A 198 -7.43 8.46 30.17
CA ILE A 198 -8.59 9.08 29.53
C ILE A 198 -9.85 8.85 30.37
N ALA A 199 -10.61 9.92 30.57
CA ALA A 199 -11.91 9.91 31.22
C ALA A 199 -13.00 10.23 30.19
N VAL A 200 -14.10 9.47 30.25
CA VAL A 200 -15.25 9.63 29.36
C VAL A 200 -16.45 10.02 30.20
N LYS A 201 -16.92 11.25 30.01
CA LYS A 201 -18.13 11.75 30.68
C LYS A 201 -19.36 11.22 29.97
N LEU A 202 -20.26 10.59 30.71
CA LEU A 202 -21.50 10.02 30.20
C LEU A 202 -22.70 10.95 30.45
N ALA A 203 -23.77 10.77 29.68
CA ALA A 203 -24.96 11.63 29.70
C ALA A 203 -25.74 11.58 31.03
N ASP A 204 -25.60 10.51 31.81
CA ASP A 204 -26.17 10.36 33.16
C ASP A 204 -25.36 11.08 34.25
N GLY A 205 -24.20 11.62 33.89
CA GLY A 205 -23.29 12.34 34.79
C GLY A 205 -22.14 11.47 35.31
N ASP A 206 -22.15 10.17 35.06
CA ASP A 206 -21.04 9.29 35.44
C ASP A 206 -19.79 9.55 34.59
N VAL A 207 -18.63 9.16 35.13
CA VAL A 207 -17.35 9.24 34.45
C VAL A 207 -16.78 7.83 34.35
N ALA A 208 -16.67 7.33 33.13
CA ALA A 208 -16.07 6.03 32.84
C ALA A 208 -14.59 6.17 32.45
N THR A 209 -13.83 5.09 32.62
CA THR A 209 -12.51 4.93 32.02
C THR A 209 -12.58 3.89 30.90
N LEU A 210 -11.45 3.62 30.24
CA LEU A 210 -11.34 2.43 29.40
C LEU A 210 -11.37 1.17 30.26
N ALA A 211 -11.91 0.07 29.72
CA ALA A 211 -11.81 -1.25 30.33
C ALA A 211 -10.37 -1.77 30.29
N ASP A 212 -9.63 -1.44 29.22
CA ASP A 212 -8.18 -1.63 29.12
C ASP A 212 -7.49 -0.29 28.88
N SER A 213 -6.79 0.20 29.92
CA SER A 213 -6.06 1.46 29.85
C SER A 213 -4.86 1.42 28.89
N ALA A 214 -4.34 0.23 28.54
CA ALA A 214 -3.24 0.10 27.60
C ALA A 214 -3.63 0.48 26.18
N GLN A 215 -4.93 0.56 25.87
CA GLN A 215 -5.42 1.02 24.58
C GLN A 215 -5.21 2.52 24.36
N TRP A 216 -4.98 3.32 25.41
CA TRP A 216 -4.72 4.76 25.32
C TRP A 216 -3.27 5.05 24.92
N GLN A 217 -3.07 5.70 23.76
CA GLN A 217 -1.74 5.90 23.17
C GLN A 217 -1.30 7.36 23.06
N GLY A 218 -2.21 8.33 23.11
CA GLY A 218 -1.84 9.75 23.09
C GLY A 218 -2.87 10.65 22.45
N TYR A 219 -2.49 11.90 22.17
CA TYR A 219 -3.40 12.92 21.66
C TYR A 219 -2.72 13.95 20.76
N GLN A 220 -3.53 14.71 20.05
CA GLN A 220 -3.15 15.97 19.40
C GLN A 220 -3.88 17.15 20.05
N GLY A 221 -3.32 18.34 19.93
CA GLY A 221 -3.85 19.55 20.58
C GLY A 221 -3.34 19.71 22.01
N SER A 222 -4.02 20.52 22.82
CA SER A 222 -3.73 20.66 24.25
C SER A 222 -4.48 19.59 25.05
N ALA A 223 -3.97 19.24 26.24
CA ALA A 223 -4.65 18.26 27.10
C ALA A 223 -6.05 18.71 27.55
N ASP A 224 -6.26 20.03 27.70
CA ASP A 224 -7.55 20.62 28.08
C ASP A 224 -8.54 20.70 26.91
N ALA A 225 -8.05 20.61 25.67
CA ALA A 225 -8.86 20.72 24.45
C ALA A 225 -8.24 19.86 23.32
N PRO A 226 -8.23 18.53 23.47
CA PRO A 226 -7.61 17.65 22.49
C PRO A 226 -8.39 17.68 21.17
N THR A 227 -7.68 17.70 20.06
CA THR A 227 -8.27 17.66 18.71
C THR A 227 -8.35 16.24 18.14
N ALA A 228 -7.54 15.32 18.67
CA ALA A 228 -7.59 13.90 18.37
C ALA A 228 -7.12 13.10 19.58
N LEU A 229 -7.75 11.96 19.82
CA LEU A 229 -7.41 10.99 20.86
C LEU A 229 -7.04 9.67 20.19
N LEU A 230 -5.80 9.23 20.37
CA LEU A 230 -5.22 8.07 19.71
C LEU A 230 -5.33 6.83 20.60
N PHE A 231 -5.82 5.76 20.00
CA PHE A 231 -5.99 4.46 20.63
C PHE A 231 -5.39 3.34 19.79
N VAL A 232 -5.21 2.17 20.41
CA VAL A 232 -4.79 0.93 19.75
C VAL A 232 -5.67 -0.25 20.13
N HIS A 233 -5.94 -1.13 19.17
CA HIS A 233 -6.61 -2.42 19.38
C HIS A 233 -6.04 -3.44 18.38
N ASN A 234 -5.63 -4.62 18.86
CA ASN A 234 -4.97 -5.65 18.05
C ASN A 234 -3.77 -5.12 17.22
N GLY A 235 -3.03 -4.15 17.76
CA GLY A 235 -1.88 -3.54 17.09
C GLY A 235 -2.22 -2.51 16.01
N LEU A 236 -3.51 -2.24 15.75
CA LEU A 236 -3.97 -1.21 14.83
C LEU A 236 -4.47 0.03 15.58
N HIS A 237 -4.09 1.19 15.08
CA HIS A 237 -4.47 2.46 15.68
C HIS A 237 -5.79 3.00 15.14
N PHE A 238 -6.43 3.85 15.93
CA PHE A 238 -7.50 4.72 15.47
C PHE A 238 -7.57 5.98 16.32
N GLU A 239 -8.12 7.04 15.76
CA GLU A 239 -8.35 8.31 16.44
C GLU A 239 -9.83 8.58 16.61
N ILE A 240 -10.22 9.09 17.78
CA ILE A 240 -11.46 9.86 17.92
C ILE A 240 -11.09 11.33 17.67
N GLN A 241 -11.62 11.92 16.59
CA GLN A 241 -11.33 13.31 16.23
C GLN A 241 -12.41 14.25 16.78
N ILE A 242 -11.98 15.31 17.44
CA ILE A 242 -12.87 16.24 18.16
C ILE A 242 -12.74 17.64 17.56
N ASP A 243 -13.89 18.22 17.19
CA ASP A 243 -13.98 19.60 16.71
C ASP A 243 -15.43 20.10 16.82
N ASN A 244 -15.72 20.86 17.88
CA ASN A 244 -17.04 21.44 18.13
C ASN A 244 -17.48 22.46 17.08
N SER A 245 -16.57 22.96 16.23
CA SER A 245 -16.90 23.89 15.14
C SER A 245 -17.24 23.18 13.83
N HIS A 246 -16.86 21.91 13.69
CA HIS A 246 -17.10 21.11 12.50
C HIS A 246 -18.60 20.88 12.29
N PRO A 247 -19.12 20.86 11.05
CA PRO A 247 -20.54 20.63 10.79
C PRO A 247 -21.13 19.37 11.41
N ILE A 248 -20.32 18.31 11.55
CA ILE A 248 -20.69 17.05 12.23
C ILE A 248 -20.42 17.16 13.74
N GLY A 249 -19.26 17.66 14.16
CA GLY A 249 -18.91 17.74 15.58
C GLY A 249 -19.86 18.61 16.39
N LYS A 250 -20.40 19.69 15.81
CA LYS A 250 -21.40 20.54 16.49
C LYS A 250 -22.74 19.84 16.79
N THR A 251 -23.05 18.74 16.10
CA THR A 251 -24.27 17.95 16.35
C THR A 251 -24.01 16.76 17.27
N ASP A 252 -22.73 16.47 17.54
CA ASP A 252 -22.29 15.38 18.39
C ASP A 252 -22.15 15.86 19.85
N PRO A 253 -22.78 15.19 20.84
CA PRO A 253 -22.71 15.64 22.24
C PRO A 253 -21.30 15.72 22.83
N ALA A 254 -20.34 14.96 22.30
CA ALA A 254 -18.94 14.97 22.72
C ALA A 254 -18.03 15.75 21.75
N GLY A 255 -18.60 16.42 20.75
CA GLY A 255 -17.83 17.16 19.74
C GLY A 255 -17.12 16.29 18.72
N VAL A 256 -17.44 14.99 18.64
CA VAL A 256 -16.77 14.05 17.73
C VAL A 256 -17.15 14.38 16.29
N LYS A 257 -16.14 14.67 15.46
CA LYS A 257 -16.35 14.95 14.04
C LYS A 257 -16.14 13.73 13.14
N ASP A 258 -15.31 12.79 13.56
CA ASP A 258 -14.93 11.59 12.80
C ASP A 258 -14.19 10.57 13.68
N ILE A 259 -14.06 9.35 13.17
CA ILE A 259 -13.12 8.33 13.64
C ILE A 259 -12.15 8.03 12.49
N LEU A 260 -10.87 8.30 12.70
CA LEU A 260 -9.83 8.01 11.71
C LEU A 260 -9.19 6.65 12.03
N VAL A 261 -9.24 5.70 11.11
CA VAL A 261 -8.78 4.32 11.34
C VAL A 261 -7.49 4.07 10.57
N GLU A 262 -6.54 3.42 11.23
CA GLU A 262 -5.38 2.84 10.57
C GLU A 262 -5.81 1.65 9.71
N ALA A 263 -5.71 1.81 8.39
CA ALA A 263 -6.37 0.97 7.39
C ALA A 263 -5.38 0.23 6.49
N ALA A 264 -5.07 0.75 5.30
CA ALA A 264 -4.19 0.06 4.35
C ALA A 264 -2.76 0.04 4.89
N LEU A 265 -2.37 -1.07 5.53
CA LEU A 265 -1.07 -1.14 6.18
C LEU A 265 0.05 -1.11 5.15
N THR A 266 -0.18 -1.87 4.09
CA THR A 266 0.69 -2.02 2.94
C THR A 266 -0.09 -1.73 1.66
N THR A 267 0.61 -1.28 0.63
CA THR A 267 0.06 -1.03 -0.70
C THR A 267 1.00 -1.62 -1.73
N ILE A 268 0.47 -2.40 -2.67
CA ILE A 268 1.17 -2.87 -3.87
C ILE A 268 0.95 -1.84 -4.98
N MET A 269 2.04 -1.16 -5.35
CA MET A 269 2.11 -0.31 -6.53
C MET A 269 2.36 -1.21 -7.74
N ASP A 270 1.33 -1.38 -8.56
CA ASP A 270 1.27 -2.46 -9.52
C ASP A 270 1.74 -2.05 -10.92
N CYS A 271 2.73 -2.76 -11.46
CA CYS A 271 3.22 -2.63 -12.83
C CYS A 271 2.68 -3.74 -13.76
N GLU A 272 1.86 -4.66 -13.25
CA GLU A 272 1.41 -5.86 -13.95
C GLU A 272 -0.09 -5.79 -14.27
N ASP A 273 -0.93 -6.66 -13.70
CA ASP A 273 -2.27 -6.95 -14.21
C ASP A 273 -3.26 -5.77 -14.22
N SER A 274 -3.04 -4.73 -13.40
CA SER A 274 -3.91 -3.54 -13.39
C SER A 274 -3.45 -2.43 -14.35
N VAL A 275 -2.34 -2.62 -15.07
CA VAL A 275 -1.74 -1.64 -15.97
C VAL A 275 -1.63 -2.21 -17.39
N ALA A 276 -1.90 -1.37 -18.38
CA ALA A 276 -1.47 -1.62 -19.76
C ALA A 276 -0.19 -0.81 -19.98
N ALA A 277 0.96 -1.49 -20.09
CA ALA A 277 2.23 -0.87 -20.42
C ALA A 277 2.98 -1.72 -21.46
N VAL A 278 2.92 -1.32 -22.72
CA VAL A 278 3.29 -2.20 -23.84
C VAL A 278 4.56 -1.76 -24.57
N ASP A 279 5.09 -0.58 -24.25
CA ASP A 279 6.28 -0.01 -24.90
C ASP A 279 7.12 0.85 -23.93
N ALA A 280 8.17 1.48 -24.45
CA ALA A 280 9.06 2.33 -23.66
C ALA A 280 8.38 3.56 -23.05
N GLU A 281 7.35 4.12 -23.67
CA GLU A 281 6.64 5.30 -23.16
C GLU A 281 5.84 4.91 -21.93
N ASP A 282 5.06 3.83 -22.03
CA ASP A 282 4.26 3.34 -20.92
C ASP A 282 5.13 2.87 -19.75
N LYS A 283 6.21 2.12 -20.01
CA LYS A 283 7.14 1.66 -18.97
C LYS A 283 7.83 2.85 -18.29
N THR A 284 8.21 3.87 -19.05
CA THR A 284 8.79 5.09 -18.46
C THR A 284 7.77 5.82 -17.57
N LEU A 285 6.49 5.87 -17.95
CA LEU A 285 5.44 6.42 -17.09
C LEU A 285 5.33 5.63 -15.77
N VAL A 286 5.27 4.30 -15.84
CA VAL A 286 5.23 3.41 -14.68
C VAL A 286 6.42 3.68 -13.75
N TYR A 287 7.64 3.69 -14.28
CA TYR A 287 8.85 3.95 -13.50
C TYR A 287 8.91 5.37 -12.94
N SER A 288 8.42 6.37 -13.67
CA SER A 288 8.43 7.76 -13.20
C SER A 288 7.49 7.97 -12.00
N ASN A 289 6.33 7.32 -11.99
CA ASN A 289 5.43 7.34 -10.83
C ASN A 289 6.06 6.62 -9.62
N TRP A 290 6.73 5.48 -9.85
CA TRP A 290 7.49 4.80 -8.79
C TRP A 290 8.60 5.68 -8.21
N LEU A 291 9.35 6.39 -9.08
CA LEU A 291 10.39 7.32 -8.68
C LEU A 291 9.83 8.49 -7.87
N GLY A 292 8.69 9.04 -8.29
CA GLY A 292 7.99 10.09 -7.55
C GLY A 292 7.58 9.64 -6.14
N LEU A 293 7.15 8.38 -5.97
CA LEU A 293 6.84 7.81 -4.67
C LEU A 293 8.08 7.62 -3.80
N MET A 294 9.15 7.02 -4.35
CA MET A 294 10.42 6.78 -3.63
C MET A 294 11.19 8.05 -3.29
N LYS A 295 10.97 9.15 -4.01
CA LYS A 295 11.50 10.48 -3.69
C LYS A 295 10.53 11.33 -2.88
N GLY A 296 9.28 10.91 -2.70
CA GLY A 296 8.24 11.68 -2.01
C GLY A 296 7.83 12.95 -2.75
N THR A 297 8.08 13.01 -4.07
CA THR A 297 7.82 14.17 -4.93
C THR A 297 6.59 14.00 -5.81
N LEU A 298 5.96 12.82 -5.82
CA LEU A 298 4.73 12.60 -6.59
C LEU A 298 3.64 13.56 -6.11
N SER A 299 3.08 14.33 -7.05
CA SER A 299 1.96 15.21 -6.79
C SER A 299 1.03 15.27 -7.99
N ILE A 300 -0.24 15.60 -7.74
CA ILE A 300 -1.22 15.87 -8.79
C ILE A 300 -1.96 17.16 -8.49
N GLU A 301 -2.29 17.92 -9.53
CA GLU A 301 -3.25 19.01 -9.41
C GLU A 301 -4.67 18.46 -9.51
N MET A 302 -5.53 18.88 -8.59
CA MET A 302 -6.94 18.51 -8.55
C MET A 302 -7.82 19.74 -8.55
N GLN A 303 -8.91 19.69 -9.30
CA GLN A 303 -9.93 20.73 -9.33
C GLN A 303 -11.19 20.27 -8.60
N LYS A 304 -11.68 21.07 -7.65
CA LYS A 304 -12.95 20.86 -6.96
C LYS A 304 -13.75 22.16 -6.97
N GLY A 305 -14.70 22.25 -7.90
CA GLY A 305 -15.37 23.52 -8.24
C GLY A 305 -14.38 24.51 -8.86
N ASP A 306 -14.37 25.75 -8.37
CA ASP A 306 -13.47 26.81 -8.86
C ASP A 306 -12.10 26.83 -8.17
N LYS A 307 -11.80 25.83 -7.33
CA LYS A 307 -10.53 25.74 -6.58
C LYS A 307 -9.64 24.64 -7.14
N THR A 308 -8.39 25.00 -7.44
CA THR A 308 -7.30 24.06 -7.71
C THR A 308 -6.51 23.83 -6.42
N PHE A 309 -6.22 22.58 -6.10
CA PHE A 309 -5.34 22.20 -5.00
C PHE A 309 -4.42 21.06 -5.42
N GLU A 310 -3.25 21.02 -4.81
CA GLU A 310 -2.26 19.98 -5.07
C GLU A 310 -2.42 18.84 -4.05
N ARG A 311 -2.50 17.60 -4.51
CA ARG A 311 -2.47 16.40 -3.67
C ARG A 311 -1.06 15.84 -3.66
N LYS A 312 -0.55 15.56 -2.46
CA LYS A 312 0.78 14.97 -2.20
C LYS A 312 0.66 13.79 -1.25
N MET A 313 1.77 13.09 -1.06
CA MET A 313 1.92 12.10 0.02
C MET A 313 1.78 12.79 1.39
N ASN A 314 1.04 12.17 2.31
CA ASN A 314 0.80 12.69 3.65
C ASN A 314 2.10 12.61 4.47
N PRO A 315 2.38 13.60 5.34
CA PRO A 315 3.46 13.48 6.31
C PRO A 315 3.13 12.44 7.39
N ASP A 316 4.13 12.06 8.18
CA ASP A 316 3.90 11.26 9.39
C ASP A 316 3.00 12.01 10.39
N ARG A 317 2.34 11.22 11.23
CA ARG A 317 1.38 11.73 12.22
C ARG A 317 2.07 11.85 13.56
N GLU A 318 2.07 13.05 14.11
CA GLU A 318 2.67 13.36 15.40
C GLU A 318 1.61 13.42 16.50
N TYR A 319 1.92 12.86 17.67
CA TYR A 319 1.09 12.86 18.86
C TYR A 319 1.92 13.13 20.11
N THR A 320 1.23 13.54 21.17
CA THR A 320 1.76 13.53 22.53
C THR A 320 1.27 12.28 23.24
N SER A 321 2.18 11.42 23.66
CA SER A 321 1.89 10.22 24.45
C SER A 321 1.31 10.59 25.83
N PRO A 322 0.73 9.63 26.58
CA PRO A 322 0.16 9.90 27.89
C PRO A 322 1.17 10.42 28.92
N THR A 323 2.47 10.20 28.70
CA THR A 323 3.56 10.69 29.56
C THR A 323 4.12 12.04 29.12
N GLY A 324 3.60 12.63 28.04
CA GLY A 324 4.06 13.89 27.48
C GLY A 324 5.18 13.77 26.44
N ALA A 325 5.68 12.56 26.16
CA ALA A 325 6.69 12.34 25.12
C ALA A 325 6.07 12.39 23.71
N SER A 326 6.87 12.76 22.71
CA SER A 326 6.46 12.72 21.30
C SER A 326 6.33 11.27 20.80
N LEU A 327 5.25 11.00 20.07
CA LEU A 327 4.95 9.74 19.41
C LEU A 327 4.68 10.00 17.92
N THR A 328 5.39 9.31 17.03
CA THR A 328 5.24 9.46 15.58
C THR A 328 4.75 8.16 14.97
N LEU A 329 3.69 8.22 14.15
CA LEU A 329 3.18 7.10 13.37
C LEU A 329 3.31 7.35 11.87
N SER A 330 3.47 6.28 11.09
CA SER A 330 3.50 6.36 9.63
C SER A 330 2.26 7.07 9.12
N GLY A 331 2.43 8.12 8.32
CA GLY A 331 1.30 8.76 7.63
C GLY A 331 0.83 8.01 6.38
N ARG A 332 1.60 7.00 5.96
CA ARG A 332 1.52 6.37 4.64
C ARG A 332 1.60 4.85 4.75
N SER A 333 1.07 4.17 3.75
CA SER A 333 1.14 2.72 3.63
C SER A 333 2.56 2.32 3.25
N LEU A 334 3.04 1.20 3.79
CA LEU A 334 4.30 0.60 3.33
C LEU A 334 4.11 0.11 1.90
N MET A 335 4.93 0.62 0.98
CA MET A 335 4.79 0.37 -0.44
C MET A 335 5.65 -0.81 -0.90
N PHE A 336 4.99 -1.72 -1.59
CA PHE A 336 5.57 -2.76 -2.43
C PHE A 336 5.50 -2.30 -3.89
N VAL A 337 6.38 -2.82 -4.74
CA VAL A 337 6.22 -2.74 -6.19
C VAL A 337 5.96 -4.14 -6.74
N ARG A 338 4.91 -4.32 -7.54
CA ARG A 338 4.71 -5.59 -8.26
C ARG A 338 5.30 -5.48 -9.65
N ASN A 339 6.43 -6.16 -9.83
CA ASN A 339 7.05 -6.30 -11.15
C ASN A 339 6.22 -7.30 -11.97
N VAL A 340 6.38 -7.28 -13.30
CA VAL A 340 5.79 -8.34 -14.14
C VAL A 340 6.50 -9.68 -13.93
N GLY A 341 5.84 -10.78 -14.32
CA GLY A 341 6.37 -12.14 -14.22
C GLY A 341 7.52 -12.46 -15.19
N HIS A 342 7.66 -13.72 -15.59
CA HIS A 342 8.76 -14.19 -16.46
C HIS A 342 8.44 -14.21 -17.96
N LEU A 343 7.18 -14.00 -18.34
CA LEU A 343 6.67 -14.33 -19.68
C LEU A 343 7.05 -13.27 -20.73
N MET A 344 6.67 -12.02 -20.49
CA MET A 344 6.70 -10.99 -21.53
C MET A 344 8.11 -10.46 -21.77
N THR A 345 8.36 -10.10 -23.02
CA THR A 345 9.49 -9.25 -23.43
C THR A 345 8.97 -7.86 -23.77
N ASN A 346 9.88 -6.88 -23.82
CA ASN A 346 9.51 -5.50 -24.17
C ASN A 346 10.64 -4.85 -24.98
N ASP A 347 10.27 -4.09 -26.00
CA ASP A 347 11.22 -3.43 -26.91
C ASP A 347 11.82 -2.14 -26.35
N ALA A 348 11.47 -1.73 -25.14
CA ALA A 348 12.10 -0.60 -24.46
C ALA A 348 13.62 -0.80 -24.32
N ILE A 349 14.08 -2.05 -24.29
CA ILE A 349 15.48 -2.42 -24.39
C ILE A 349 15.60 -3.62 -25.31
N LEU A 350 16.54 -3.56 -26.26
CA LEU A 350 16.99 -4.71 -27.04
C LEU A 350 18.37 -5.15 -26.55
N PHE A 351 18.65 -6.45 -26.56
CA PHE A 351 19.95 -7.04 -26.26
C PHE A 351 20.34 -7.96 -27.42
N ASP A 352 21.46 -7.65 -28.10
CA ASP A 352 21.84 -8.25 -29.38
C ASP A 352 20.73 -8.20 -30.46
N GLY A 353 19.89 -7.17 -30.41
CA GLY A 353 18.80 -6.95 -31.37
C GLY A 353 17.48 -7.64 -31.03
N GLU A 354 17.40 -8.37 -29.92
CA GLU A 354 16.18 -9.05 -29.45
C GLU A 354 15.60 -8.33 -28.23
N GLU A 355 14.27 -8.34 -28.07
CA GLU A 355 13.61 -7.77 -26.89
C GLU A 355 14.05 -8.48 -25.60
N VAL A 356 14.21 -7.69 -24.52
CA VAL A 356 14.60 -8.24 -23.22
C VAL A 356 13.39 -8.74 -22.42
N PRO A 357 13.54 -9.76 -21.56
CA PRO A 357 12.50 -10.13 -20.61
C PRO A 357 12.13 -8.96 -19.69
N GLU A 358 10.87 -8.56 -19.74
CA GLU A 358 10.38 -7.37 -19.04
C GLU A 358 10.53 -7.52 -17.52
N GLY A 359 10.37 -8.73 -16.99
CA GLY A 359 10.54 -9.00 -15.56
C GLY A 359 11.97 -8.83 -15.04
N ILE A 360 12.99 -8.95 -15.91
CA ILE A 360 14.39 -8.63 -15.57
C ILE A 360 14.58 -7.11 -15.60
N MET A 361 14.03 -6.46 -16.62
CA MET A 361 14.05 -5.00 -16.74
C MET A 361 13.42 -4.32 -15.52
N ASP A 362 12.23 -4.76 -15.11
CA ASP A 362 11.57 -4.29 -13.90
C ASP A 362 12.46 -4.51 -12.66
N GLY A 363 13.03 -5.71 -12.51
CA GLY A 363 13.88 -6.07 -11.37
C GLY A 363 15.06 -5.10 -11.19
N VAL A 364 15.71 -4.72 -12.29
CA VAL A 364 16.82 -3.77 -12.26
C VAL A 364 16.34 -2.34 -11.98
N ILE A 365 15.34 -1.87 -12.72
CA ILE A 365 14.92 -0.47 -12.71
C ILE A 365 14.14 -0.12 -11.43
N THR A 366 13.20 -0.95 -10.99
CA THR A 366 12.42 -0.66 -9.78
C THR A 366 13.29 -0.73 -8.52
N SER A 367 14.32 -1.58 -8.50
CA SER A 367 15.33 -1.64 -7.44
C SER A 367 16.25 -0.41 -7.43
N LEU A 368 16.72 0.06 -8.59
CA LEU A 368 17.48 1.32 -8.69
C LEU A 368 16.67 2.47 -8.09
N ILE A 369 15.40 2.57 -8.47
CA ILE A 369 14.51 3.63 -8.01
C ILE A 369 14.25 3.53 -6.50
N ALA A 370 13.99 2.33 -5.98
CA ALA A 370 13.75 2.11 -4.56
C ALA A 370 14.98 2.42 -3.69
N LYS A 371 16.19 2.41 -4.26
CA LYS A 371 17.42 2.83 -3.56
C LYS A 371 17.35 4.27 -3.05
N HIS A 372 16.54 5.15 -3.66
CA HIS A 372 16.35 6.52 -3.14
C HIS A 372 15.77 6.54 -1.73
N ASP A 373 14.85 5.63 -1.42
CA ASP A 373 14.29 5.49 -0.07
C ASP A 373 15.36 5.01 0.92
N LEU A 374 16.14 3.99 0.55
CA LEU A 374 17.22 3.44 1.38
C LEU A 374 18.30 4.47 1.72
N LEU A 375 18.59 5.39 0.80
CA LEU A 375 19.56 6.46 1.00
C LEU A 375 18.99 7.68 1.72
N GLY A 376 17.68 7.71 2.01
CA GLY A 376 17.03 8.86 2.63
C GLY A 376 16.99 10.09 1.72
N ASN A 377 16.90 9.90 0.40
CA ASN A 377 16.77 11.00 -0.57
C ASN A 377 15.36 11.61 -0.63
N SER A 378 14.43 11.08 0.18
CA SER A 378 13.09 11.61 0.35
C SER A 378 12.91 12.19 1.75
N ILE A 379 12.03 13.18 1.88
CA ILE A 379 11.54 13.67 3.17
C ILE A 379 10.66 12.65 3.90
N PHE A 380 10.19 11.63 3.18
CA PHE A 380 9.42 10.52 3.72
C PHE A 380 10.25 9.24 3.64
N LYS A 381 10.06 8.33 4.59
CA LYS A 381 10.61 6.98 4.51
C LYS A 381 9.50 6.00 4.17
N ASN A 382 9.78 5.09 3.25
CA ASN A 382 8.96 3.92 2.99
C ASN A 382 9.38 2.79 3.94
N THR A 383 10.63 2.31 3.86
CA THR A 383 11.16 1.34 4.84
C THR A 383 11.81 2.01 6.05
N ARG A 384 11.69 1.36 7.22
CA ARG A 384 12.47 1.68 8.44
C ARG A 384 13.55 0.65 8.73
N THR A 385 13.56 -0.45 7.99
CA THR A 385 14.42 -1.62 8.21
C THR A 385 15.47 -1.82 7.12
N GLY A 386 15.40 -1.03 6.04
CA GLY A 386 16.40 -1.01 4.97
C GLY A 386 16.10 -1.98 3.83
N SER A 387 14.84 -2.39 3.66
CA SER A 387 14.42 -3.40 2.68
C SER A 387 13.64 -2.80 1.51
N ILE A 388 13.73 -3.46 0.35
CA ILE A 388 12.91 -3.19 -0.83
C ILE A 388 11.96 -4.36 -1.01
N TYR A 389 10.67 -4.07 -1.17
CA TYR A 389 9.63 -5.09 -1.27
C TYR A 389 9.13 -5.22 -2.71
N ILE A 390 9.45 -6.35 -3.34
CA ILE A 390 9.05 -6.66 -4.72
C ILE A 390 8.12 -7.87 -4.72
N VAL A 391 6.91 -7.69 -5.24
CA VAL A 391 6.01 -8.81 -5.54
C VAL A 391 6.39 -9.37 -6.91
N LYS A 392 6.56 -10.69 -6.99
CA LYS A 392 6.86 -11.41 -8.24
C LYS A 392 5.71 -12.37 -8.58
N PRO A 393 4.90 -12.07 -9.61
CA PRO A 393 3.77 -12.89 -10.03
C PRO A 393 4.15 -14.04 -10.97
#